data_AF-A0A941ABI9-F1
#
_entry.id   AF-A0A941ABI9-F1
#
_cell.length_a   1.000
_cell.length_b   1.000
_cell.length_c   1.000
_cell.angle_alpha   90.00
_cell.angle_beta   90.00
_cell.angle_gamma   90.00
#
_symmetry.space_group_name_H-M   'P 1'
#
loop_
_entity.id
_entity.type
_entity.pdbx_description
1 polymer ?
#
loop_
_entity_poly.entity_id
_entity_poly.type
_entity_poly.pdbx_seq_one_letter_code
_entity_poly.pdbx_strand_id
1 'polypeptide(L)'
;MEFHSLIAVRRSLRAYADRPVEPEKVERMLEAARWSPSCGNRQPWRFIVVGEDSPSRKAAGESLDPGNGWALRAPVLVVAGAARGDGAVVESREYSLPDTGMALMSLLYRGADQGLLVHPMAGWKEAPLRAALGLPGDFAPVAVVAVGYPGKPEELDEATRKKDGKPRTRKPLGEVAFTDHWGEPYRGTVRSAPAKVYETDLQIRLGDTDAMGHVNNAKIITYLELGRVGFFADVAGVERVEDYQFILAEVNCRYRIPILLQDRVRVRMYVTDVYRSSFRFRCELIDPRDGRVFVEAETAQVMFDYATGRPRPIDDDFLDKIRDYIGG
;
A
#
# COMPACT_ATOMS: atom_id res chain seq x y z
N MET A 1 -7.07 -12.02 -4.00
CA MET A 1 -6.60 -11.47 -2.70
C MET A 1 -7.74 -10.67 -2.06
N GLU A 2 -7.78 -10.51 -0.73
CA GLU A 2 -8.70 -9.54 -0.09
C GLU A 2 -8.42 -8.12 -0.61
N PHE A 3 -9.45 -7.30 -0.80
CA PHE A 3 -9.32 -6.03 -1.54
C PHE A 3 -8.38 -5.03 -0.86
N HIS A 4 -8.42 -4.94 0.48
CA HIS A 4 -7.51 -4.08 1.23
C HIS A 4 -6.04 -4.51 1.07
N SER A 5 -5.78 -5.82 1.12
CA SER A 5 -4.45 -6.38 0.88
C SER A 5 -4.00 -6.11 -0.56
N LEU A 6 -4.90 -6.17 -1.55
CA LEU A 6 -4.59 -5.85 -2.94
C LEU A 6 -4.15 -4.39 -3.11
N ILE A 7 -4.92 -3.46 -2.54
CA ILE A 7 -4.54 -2.04 -2.54
C ILE A 7 -3.18 -1.87 -1.87
N ALA A 8 -2.90 -2.61 -0.81
CA ALA A 8 -1.68 -2.49 -0.06
C ALA A 8 -0.44 -3.03 -0.78
N VAL A 9 -0.55 -4.22 -1.37
CA VAL A 9 0.51 -4.86 -2.17
C VAL A 9 0.78 -4.09 -3.46
N ARG A 10 -0.22 -3.43 -4.04
CA ARG A 10 -0.01 -2.61 -5.24
C ARG A 10 0.95 -1.45 -4.94
N ARG A 11 2.17 -1.58 -5.47
CA ARG A 11 3.29 -0.64 -5.39
C ARG A 11 3.90 -0.46 -6.78
N SER A 12 4.42 0.73 -7.05
CA SER A 12 5.10 1.03 -8.31
C SER A 12 6.61 0.82 -8.12
N LEU A 13 6.99 -0.44 -7.95
CA LEU A 13 8.39 -0.85 -7.84
C LEU A 13 9.02 -0.96 -9.24
N ARG A 14 10.34 -1.08 -9.30
CA ARG A 14 11.13 -0.93 -10.53
C ARG A 14 12.03 -2.13 -10.83
N ALA A 15 12.23 -3.03 -9.87
CA ALA A 15 12.99 -4.26 -10.09
C ALA A 15 12.12 -5.31 -10.78
N TYR A 16 12.42 -5.62 -12.04
CA TYR A 16 11.76 -6.68 -12.81
C TYR A 16 12.68 -7.90 -12.95
N ALA A 17 12.11 -9.09 -12.80
CA ALA A 17 12.78 -10.36 -13.06
C ALA A 17 12.84 -10.63 -14.57
N ASP A 18 13.87 -11.36 -14.99
CA ASP A 18 13.99 -11.95 -16.32
C ASP A 18 13.04 -13.16 -16.46
N ARG A 19 11.74 -12.86 -16.49
CA ARG A 19 10.66 -13.84 -16.62
C ARG A 19 9.59 -13.29 -17.55
N PRO A 20 9.20 -14.02 -18.62
CA PRO A 20 8.13 -13.59 -19.50
C PRO A 20 6.80 -13.52 -18.75
N VAL A 21 5.94 -12.58 -19.16
CA VAL A 21 4.55 -12.50 -18.69
C VAL A 21 3.68 -13.31 -19.64
N GLU A 22 2.90 -14.22 -19.08
CA GLU A 22 1.97 -15.05 -19.84
C GLU A 22 0.91 -14.16 -20.53
N PRO A 23 0.65 -14.31 -21.85
CA PRO A 23 -0.29 -13.47 -22.59
C PRO A 23 -1.68 -13.38 -21.94
N GLU A 24 -2.17 -14.49 -21.38
CA GLU A 24 -3.46 -14.59 -20.70
C GLU A 24 -3.54 -13.67 -19.47
N LYS A 25 -2.41 -13.39 -18.81
CA LYS A 25 -2.38 -12.43 -17.70
C LYS A 25 -2.57 -11.01 -18.19
N VAL A 26 -1.99 -10.66 -19.35
CA VAL A 26 -2.18 -9.36 -20.01
C VAL A 26 -3.61 -9.23 -20.51
N GLU A 27 -4.19 -10.28 -21.10
CA GLU A 27 -5.59 -10.31 -21.51
C GLU A 27 -6.54 -10.07 -20.33
N ARG A 28 -6.33 -10.76 -19.20
CA ARG A 28 -7.13 -10.53 -17.98
C ARG A 28 -7.01 -9.09 -17.47
N MET A 29 -5.81 -8.51 -17.54
CA MET A 29 -5.58 -7.10 -17.18
C MET A 29 -6.39 -6.16 -18.08
N LEU A 30 -6.38 -6.41 -19.39
CA LEU A 30 -7.17 -5.64 -20.37
C LEU A 30 -8.67 -5.85 -20.19
N GLU A 31 -9.12 -7.07 -19.88
CA GLU A 31 -10.51 -7.38 -19.61
C GLU A 31 -11.03 -6.65 -18.38
N ALA A 32 -10.24 -6.61 -17.29
CA ALA A 32 -10.57 -5.80 -16.12
C ALA A 32 -10.67 -4.31 -16.45
N ALA A 33 -9.78 -3.80 -17.32
CA ALA A 33 -9.86 -2.42 -17.80
C ALA A 33 -11.13 -2.18 -18.63
N ARG A 34 -11.47 -3.11 -19.53
CA ARG A 34 -12.63 -3.05 -20.43
C ARG A 34 -13.96 -2.97 -19.69
N TRP A 35 -14.06 -3.61 -18.53
CA TRP A 35 -15.25 -3.58 -17.66
C TRP A 35 -15.39 -2.33 -16.79
N SER A 36 -14.48 -1.37 -16.90
CA SER A 36 -14.56 -0.14 -16.10
C SER A 36 -15.76 0.71 -16.51
N PRO A 37 -16.34 1.51 -15.60
CA PRO A 37 -17.42 2.42 -15.94
C PRO A 37 -16.91 3.59 -16.80
N SER A 38 -17.80 4.18 -17.60
CA SER A 38 -17.51 5.40 -18.36
C SER A 38 -18.76 6.25 -18.52
N CYS A 39 -18.58 7.57 -18.66
CA CYS A 39 -19.68 8.49 -18.89
C CYS A 39 -20.41 8.13 -20.19
N GLY A 40 -21.72 7.90 -20.11
CA GLY A 40 -22.53 7.46 -21.26
C GLY A 40 -22.09 6.13 -21.88
N ASN A 41 -21.38 5.29 -21.12
CA ASN A 41 -20.78 4.04 -21.58
C ASN A 41 -19.89 4.17 -22.83
N ARG A 42 -19.22 5.33 -22.98
CA ARG A 42 -18.42 5.66 -24.16
C ARG A 42 -17.15 4.83 -24.32
N GLN A 43 -16.62 4.28 -23.22
CA GLN A 43 -15.44 3.40 -23.19
C GLN A 43 -14.25 3.97 -24.02
N PRO A 44 -13.77 5.18 -23.68
CA PRO A 44 -12.83 5.92 -24.55
C PRO A 44 -11.40 5.36 -24.53
N TRP A 45 -11.06 4.53 -23.55
CA TRP A 45 -9.71 3.97 -23.39
C TRP A 45 -9.29 3.11 -24.59
N ARG A 46 -8.03 3.25 -24.98
CA ARG A 46 -7.31 2.35 -25.87
C ARG A 46 -6.00 1.95 -25.19
N PHE A 47 -5.60 0.71 -25.43
CA PHE A 47 -4.37 0.14 -24.91
C PHE A 47 -3.55 -0.41 -26.06
N ILE A 48 -2.25 -0.14 -26.06
CA ILE A 48 -1.28 -0.73 -26.99
C ILE A 48 -0.34 -1.58 -26.16
N VAL A 49 -0.34 -2.90 -26.42
CA VAL A 49 0.54 -3.86 -25.76
C VAL A 49 1.80 -4.04 -26.60
N VAL A 50 2.94 -3.78 -25.98
CA VAL A 50 4.28 -3.93 -26.58
C VAL A 50 5.03 -4.99 -25.79
N GLY A 51 4.92 -6.24 -26.25
CA GLY A 51 5.69 -7.37 -25.72
C GLY A 51 7.17 -7.30 -26.10
N GLU A 52 7.95 -8.21 -25.54
CA GLU A 52 9.40 -8.29 -25.71
C GLU A 52 9.83 -8.47 -27.17
N ASP A 53 9.15 -9.36 -27.90
CA ASP A 53 9.41 -9.64 -29.32
C ASP A 53 8.74 -8.63 -30.29
N SER A 54 8.11 -7.58 -29.77
CA SER A 54 7.42 -6.60 -30.62
C SER A 54 8.42 -5.81 -31.47
N PRO A 55 8.19 -5.63 -32.79
CA PRO A 55 9.07 -4.81 -33.62
C PRO A 55 9.13 -3.35 -33.15
N SER A 56 8.07 -2.85 -32.50
CA SER A 56 8.02 -1.50 -31.93
C SER A 56 8.72 -1.40 -30.57
N ARG A 57 9.17 -2.52 -29.97
CA ARG A 57 9.72 -2.55 -28.60
C ARG A 57 10.89 -1.59 -28.41
N LYS A 58 11.86 -1.64 -29.31
CA LYS A 58 13.06 -0.81 -29.25
C LYS A 58 12.70 0.68 -29.32
N ALA A 59 11.94 1.08 -30.33
CA ALA A 59 11.56 2.48 -30.54
C ALA A 59 10.67 3.02 -29.41
N ALA A 60 9.74 2.20 -28.88
CA ALA A 60 8.94 2.56 -27.73
C ALA A 60 9.81 2.75 -26.48
N GLY A 61 10.80 1.88 -26.27
CA GLY A 61 11.77 1.99 -25.18
C GLY A 61 12.65 3.25 -25.26
N GLU A 62 13.14 3.58 -26.46
CA GLU A 62 13.96 4.78 -26.73
C GLU A 62 13.18 6.10 -26.53
N SER A 63 11.84 6.04 -26.53
CA SER A 63 11.00 7.19 -26.23
C SER A 63 10.94 7.55 -24.74
N LEU A 64 11.30 6.62 -23.85
CA LEU A 64 11.23 6.84 -22.40
C LEU A 64 12.30 7.85 -21.94
N ASP A 65 11.98 8.61 -20.90
CA ASP A 65 12.98 9.48 -20.28
C ASP A 65 14.12 8.66 -19.68
N PRO A 66 15.37 9.18 -19.63
CA PRO A 66 16.51 8.45 -19.09
C PRO A 66 16.30 7.89 -17.67
N GLY A 67 15.54 8.59 -16.83
CA GLY A 67 15.20 8.14 -15.47
C GLY A 67 14.25 6.93 -15.41
N ASN A 68 13.70 6.51 -16.55
CA ASN A 68 12.81 5.36 -16.70
C ASN A 68 13.48 4.18 -17.44
N GLY A 69 14.80 4.18 -17.61
CA GLY A 69 15.53 3.08 -18.27
C GLY A 69 15.31 1.71 -17.62
N TRP A 70 15.02 1.66 -16.31
CA TRP A 70 14.67 0.42 -15.59
C TRP A 70 13.43 -0.29 -16.18
N ALA A 71 12.52 0.45 -16.83
CA ALA A 71 11.31 -0.10 -17.43
C ALA A 71 11.60 -1.01 -18.64
N LEU A 72 12.78 -0.89 -19.26
CA LEU A 72 13.18 -1.75 -20.37
C LEU A 72 13.38 -3.21 -19.96
N ARG A 73 13.61 -3.48 -18.67
CA ARG A 73 13.66 -4.84 -18.11
C ARG A 73 12.29 -5.49 -17.96
N ALA A 74 11.21 -4.73 -17.99
CA ALA A 74 9.88 -5.30 -17.91
C ALA A 74 9.50 -5.92 -19.27
N PRO A 75 9.11 -7.20 -19.34
CA PRO A 75 8.85 -7.89 -20.62
C PRO A 75 7.70 -7.27 -21.42
N VAL A 76 6.80 -6.53 -20.77
CA VAL A 76 5.66 -5.89 -21.43
C VAL A 76 5.59 -4.40 -21.06
N LEU A 77 5.41 -3.56 -22.08
CA LEU A 77 4.95 -2.18 -21.91
C LEU A 77 3.50 -2.08 -22.40
N VAL A 78 2.65 -1.38 -21.66
CA VAL A 78 1.28 -1.06 -22.07
C VAL A 78 1.13 0.45 -22.14
N VAL A 79 0.86 1.00 -23.32
CA VAL A 79 0.51 2.41 -23.47
C VAL A 79 -1.01 2.55 -23.33
N ALA A 80 -1.45 3.31 -22.34
CA ALA A 80 -2.85 3.62 -22.09
C ALA A 80 -3.14 5.07 -22.48
N GLY A 81 -4.27 5.30 -23.15
CA GLY A 81 -4.72 6.63 -23.52
C GLY A 81 -6.12 6.61 -24.12
N ALA A 82 -6.55 7.74 -24.66
CA ALA A 82 -7.83 7.86 -25.37
C ALA A 82 -7.70 8.86 -26.50
N ALA A 83 -8.49 8.70 -27.57
CA ALA A 83 -8.72 9.79 -28.49
C ALA A 83 -9.57 10.86 -27.78
N ARG A 84 -9.21 12.14 -27.89
CA ARG A 84 -9.89 13.22 -27.15
C ARG A 84 -11.40 13.26 -27.42
N GLY A 85 -11.81 12.95 -28.65
CA GLY A 85 -13.21 12.94 -29.09
C GLY A 85 -14.03 11.70 -28.70
N ASP A 86 -13.39 10.63 -28.18
CA ASP A 86 -14.11 9.39 -27.85
C ASP A 86 -14.86 9.48 -26.52
N GLY A 87 -14.48 10.43 -25.66
CA GLY A 87 -15.12 10.65 -24.35
C GLY A 87 -16.41 11.45 -24.45
N ALA A 88 -17.24 11.36 -23.40
CA ALA A 88 -18.37 12.28 -23.26
C ALA A 88 -17.88 13.69 -22.89
N VAL A 89 -18.66 14.68 -23.28
CA VAL A 89 -18.53 16.06 -22.81
C VAL A 89 -19.82 16.43 -22.10
N VAL A 90 -19.73 16.81 -20.83
CA VAL A 90 -20.87 17.27 -20.03
C VAL A 90 -20.58 18.70 -19.58
N GLU A 91 -21.30 19.66 -20.15
CA GLU A 91 -20.97 21.09 -20.06
C GLU A 91 -19.54 21.34 -20.57
N SER A 92 -18.62 21.79 -19.71
CA SER A 92 -17.20 22.01 -20.03
C SER A 92 -16.29 20.86 -19.64
N ARG A 93 -16.84 19.75 -19.11
CA ARG A 93 -16.05 18.64 -18.55
C ARG A 93 -15.84 17.56 -19.60
N GLU A 94 -14.58 17.29 -19.93
CA GLU A 94 -14.16 16.18 -20.80
C GLU A 94 -13.93 14.91 -19.98
N TYR A 95 -14.58 13.80 -20.35
CA TYR A 95 -14.52 12.53 -19.62
C TYR A 95 -13.53 11.50 -20.21
N SER A 96 -12.90 11.79 -21.34
CA SER A 96 -11.96 10.85 -22.00
C SER A 96 -10.82 10.41 -21.06
N LEU A 97 -10.17 11.35 -20.36
CA LEU A 97 -9.08 11.05 -19.44
C LEU A 97 -9.54 10.50 -18.08
N PRO A 98 -10.56 11.06 -17.39
CA PRO A 98 -11.10 10.46 -16.16
C PRO A 98 -11.53 9.00 -16.33
N ASP A 99 -12.26 8.71 -17.41
CA ASP A 99 -12.72 7.34 -17.72
C ASP A 99 -11.53 6.41 -18.00
N THR A 100 -10.53 6.89 -18.74
CA THR A 100 -9.28 6.14 -18.97
C THR A 100 -8.50 5.90 -17.67
N GLY A 101 -8.53 6.86 -16.73
CA GLY A 101 -7.91 6.70 -15.40
C GLY A 101 -8.54 5.58 -14.59
N MET A 102 -9.88 5.44 -14.63
CA MET A 102 -10.59 4.33 -14.00
C MET A 102 -10.20 2.99 -14.64
N ALA A 103 -10.20 2.91 -15.97
CA ALA A 103 -9.76 1.72 -16.70
C ALA A 103 -8.31 1.34 -16.40
N LEU A 104 -7.41 2.33 -16.34
CA LEU A 104 -6.02 2.13 -15.96
C LEU A 104 -5.91 1.58 -14.52
N MET A 105 -6.68 2.10 -13.55
CA MET A 105 -6.62 1.58 -12.19
C MET A 105 -7.08 0.11 -12.10
N SER A 106 -8.14 -0.26 -12.83
CA SER A 106 -8.60 -1.65 -12.94
C SER A 106 -7.53 -2.57 -13.53
N LEU A 107 -6.85 -2.12 -14.59
CA LEU A 107 -5.70 -2.81 -15.18
C LEU A 107 -4.59 -3.05 -14.15
N LEU A 108 -4.23 -2.01 -13.39
CA LEU A 108 -3.17 -2.10 -12.37
C LEU A 108 -3.55 -3.04 -11.23
N TYR A 109 -4.78 -2.98 -10.72
CA TYR A 109 -5.24 -3.90 -9.68
C TYR A 109 -5.26 -5.34 -10.16
N ARG A 110 -5.71 -5.59 -11.39
CA ARG A 110 -5.70 -6.95 -11.95
C ARG A 110 -4.28 -7.47 -12.20
N GLY A 111 -3.32 -6.61 -12.52
CA GLY A 111 -1.92 -7.00 -12.59
C GLY A 111 -1.37 -7.40 -11.22
N ALA A 112 -1.60 -6.56 -10.20
CA ALA A 112 -1.14 -6.82 -8.83
C ALA A 112 -1.76 -8.09 -8.22
N ASP A 113 -3.05 -8.34 -8.44
CA ASP A 113 -3.73 -9.57 -7.97
C ASP A 113 -3.17 -10.84 -8.62
N GLN A 114 -2.51 -10.73 -9.77
CA GLN A 114 -1.83 -11.83 -10.47
C GLN A 114 -0.36 -11.99 -10.09
N GLY A 115 0.11 -11.23 -9.09
CA GLY A 115 1.50 -11.23 -8.62
C GLY A 115 2.48 -10.46 -9.50
N LEU A 116 1.99 -9.59 -10.39
CA LEU A 116 2.82 -8.78 -11.27
C LEU A 116 3.12 -7.42 -10.65
N LEU A 117 4.31 -6.90 -10.91
CA LEU A 117 4.58 -5.48 -10.79
C LEU A 117 3.96 -4.74 -11.97
N VAL A 118 3.29 -3.62 -11.66
CA VAL A 118 2.67 -2.73 -12.63
C VAL A 118 3.02 -1.28 -12.28
N HIS A 119 3.74 -0.63 -13.18
CA HIS A 119 4.29 0.70 -12.93
C HIS A 119 3.86 1.69 -14.02
N PRO A 120 2.81 2.49 -13.78
CA PRO A 120 2.44 3.58 -14.68
C PRO A 120 3.47 4.70 -14.57
N MET A 121 4.04 5.10 -15.69
CA MET A 121 4.99 6.20 -15.81
C MET A 121 4.29 7.42 -16.42
N ALA A 122 4.94 8.59 -16.32
CA ALA A 122 4.59 9.84 -17.00
C ALA A 122 5.77 10.43 -17.80
N GLY A 123 6.96 9.82 -17.69
CA GLY A 123 8.20 10.35 -18.27
C GLY A 123 8.57 9.67 -19.59
N TRP A 124 8.14 10.28 -20.70
CA TRP A 124 8.50 9.90 -22.07
C TRP A 124 8.44 11.13 -22.99
N LYS A 125 9.05 11.01 -24.15
CA LYS A 125 8.98 11.98 -25.24
C LYS A 125 7.80 11.65 -26.15
N GLU A 126 6.83 12.56 -26.23
CA GLU A 126 5.57 12.31 -26.92
C GLU A 126 5.73 12.04 -28.43
N ALA A 127 6.45 12.89 -29.17
CA ALA A 127 6.63 12.71 -30.61
C ALA A 127 7.33 11.38 -30.98
N PRO A 128 8.45 10.99 -30.33
CA PRO A 128 9.04 9.66 -30.52
C PRO A 128 8.09 8.50 -30.21
N LEU A 129 7.35 8.56 -29.09
CA LEU A 129 6.38 7.50 -28.73
C LEU A 129 5.28 7.37 -29.78
N ARG A 130 4.76 8.51 -30.28
CA ARG A 130 3.76 8.56 -31.35
C ARG A 130 4.25 7.89 -32.62
N ALA A 131 5.46 8.23 -33.06
CA ALA A 131 6.07 7.63 -34.24
C ALA A 131 6.32 6.12 -34.07
N ALA A 132 6.82 5.70 -32.90
CA ALA A 132 7.12 4.29 -32.61
C ALA A 132 5.90 3.37 -32.67
N LEU A 133 4.73 3.88 -32.28
CA LEU A 133 3.49 3.11 -32.13
C LEU A 133 2.40 3.47 -33.15
N GLY A 134 2.70 4.38 -34.09
CA GLY A 134 1.72 4.85 -35.07
C GLY A 134 0.49 5.51 -34.45
N LEU A 135 0.68 6.29 -33.37
CA LEU A 135 -0.44 6.89 -32.65
C LEU A 135 -1.13 7.97 -33.49
N PRO A 136 -2.47 7.94 -33.63
CA PRO A 136 -3.23 9.01 -34.28
C PRO A 136 -2.99 10.38 -33.64
N GLY A 137 -3.11 11.46 -34.41
CA GLY A 137 -2.83 12.82 -33.93
C GLY A 137 -3.72 13.27 -32.76
N ASP A 138 -4.96 12.77 -32.70
CA ASP A 138 -5.95 13.05 -31.66
C ASP A 138 -5.87 12.09 -30.46
N PHE A 139 -5.05 11.05 -30.54
CA PHE A 139 -4.80 10.13 -29.42
C PHE A 139 -3.97 10.84 -28.34
N ALA A 140 -4.46 10.85 -27.11
CA ALA A 140 -3.76 11.39 -25.95
C ALA A 140 -3.24 10.23 -25.07
N PRO A 141 -1.93 9.91 -25.11
CA PRO A 141 -1.35 8.95 -24.19
C PRO A 141 -1.37 9.51 -22.76
N VAL A 142 -1.82 8.69 -21.80
CA VAL A 142 -1.96 9.03 -20.38
C VAL A 142 -0.88 8.38 -19.54
N ALA A 143 -0.49 7.16 -19.88
CA ALA A 143 0.55 6.43 -19.16
C ALA A 143 1.23 5.40 -20.07
N VAL A 144 2.51 5.18 -19.82
CA VAL A 144 3.22 3.96 -20.24
C VAL A 144 3.40 3.10 -19.00
N VAL A 145 2.86 1.88 -19.03
CA VAL A 145 2.88 0.96 -17.89
C VAL A 145 3.90 -0.13 -18.14
N ALA A 146 4.91 -0.24 -17.28
CA ALA A 146 5.79 -1.40 -17.26
C ALA A 146 5.11 -2.56 -16.50
N VAL A 147 5.15 -3.76 -17.07
CA VAL A 147 4.48 -4.96 -16.54
C VAL A 147 5.45 -6.14 -16.55
N GLY A 148 5.58 -6.81 -15.41
CA GLY A 148 6.49 -7.95 -15.26
C GLY A 148 6.48 -8.52 -13.86
N TYR A 149 7.24 -9.60 -13.64
CA TYR A 149 7.37 -10.19 -12.31
C TYR A 149 8.35 -9.41 -11.43
N PRO A 150 8.14 -9.35 -10.09
CA PRO A 150 9.10 -8.77 -9.17
C PRO A 150 10.48 -9.41 -9.31
N GLY A 151 11.50 -8.59 -9.53
CA GLY A 151 12.90 -8.98 -9.57
C GLY A 151 13.66 -8.67 -8.29
N LYS A 152 14.98 -8.76 -8.37
CA LYS A 152 15.90 -8.51 -7.26
C LYS A 152 16.20 -7.01 -7.13
N PRO A 153 15.92 -6.35 -5.99
CA PRO A 153 16.24 -4.94 -5.78
C PRO A 153 17.73 -4.59 -5.96
N GLU A 154 18.62 -5.56 -5.78
CA GLU A 154 20.07 -5.43 -5.91
C GLU A 154 20.50 -5.18 -7.37
N GLU A 155 19.66 -5.53 -8.33
CA GLU A 155 19.92 -5.28 -9.75
C GLU A 155 19.56 -3.86 -10.19
N LEU A 156 18.99 -3.03 -9.31
CA LEU A 156 18.73 -1.62 -9.58
C LEU A 156 19.95 -0.77 -9.25
N ASP A 157 20.11 0.34 -9.98
CA ASP A 157 21.05 1.38 -9.57
C ASP A 157 20.67 1.93 -8.18
N GLU A 158 21.66 2.47 -7.46
CA GLU A 158 21.49 2.93 -6.09
C GLU A 158 20.37 3.98 -5.94
N ALA A 159 20.28 4.93 -6.87
CA ALA A 159 19.28 5.99 -6.82
C ALA A 159 17.87 5.44 -7.00
N THR A 160 17.69 4.46 -7.90
CA THR A 160 16.42 3.77 -8.14
C THR A 160 16.05 2.86 -6.96
N ARG A 161 17.00 2.10 -6.42
CA ARG A 161 16.79 1.27 -5.21
C ARG A 161 16.35 2.11 -4.02
N LYS A 162 16.97 3.28 -3.81
CA LYS A 162 16.58 4.23 -2.76
C LYS A 162 15.16 4.76 -2.94
N LYS A 163 14.67 4.92 -4.17
CA LYS A 163 13.27 5.31 -4.43
C LYS A 163 12.30 4.18 -4.09
N ASP A 164 12.64 2.94 -4.44
CA ASP A 164 11.82 1.77 -4.18
C ASP A 164 11.74 1.42 -2.67
N GLY A 165 12.81 1.68 -1.92
CA GLY A 165 12.87 1.47 -0.46
C GLY A 165 12.00 2.43 0.36
N LYS A 166 11.56 3.57 -0.20
CA LYS A 166 10.77 4.54 0.58
C LYS A 166 9.45 3.92 1.07
N PRO A 167 9.04 4.19 2.33
CA PRO A 167 7.74 3.78 2.82
C PRO A 167 6.65 4.45 1.98
N ARG A 168 5.51 3.77 1.84
CA ARG A 168 4.38 4.34 1.13
C ARG A 168 3.66 5.30 2.06
N THR A 169 3.64 6.57 1.70
CA THR A 169 2.90 7.59 2.43
C THR A 169 1.74 8.11 1.58
N ARG A 170 0.69 8.61 2.23
CA ARG A 170 -0.43 9.32 1.62
C ARG A 170 -0.67 10.62 2.38
N LYS A 171 -1.31 11.58 1.72
CA LYS A 171 -1.86 12.74 2.42
C LYS A 171 -2.89 12.26 3.45
N PRO A 172 -2.99 12.90 4.62
CA PRO A 172 -4.10 12.68 5.54
C PRO A 172 -5.46 12.76 4.85
N LEU A 173 -6.42 11.94 5.28
CA LEU A 173 -7.76 11.87 4.67
C LEU A 173 -8.44 13.26 4.58
N GLY A 174 -8.31 14.07 5.63
CA GLY A 174 -8.88 15.42 5.69
C GLY A 174 -8.24 16.44 4.75
N GLU A 175 -7.09 16.14 4.13
CA GLU A 175 -6.50 16.99 3.09
C GLU A 175 -7.07 16.70 1.68
N VAL A 176 -7.69 15.53 1.49
CA VAL A 176 -8.20 15.07 0.18
C VAL A 176 -9.72 14.90 0.16
N ALA A 177 -10.36 14.87 1.33
CA ALA A 177 -11.79 14.75 1.49
C ALA A 177 -12.30 15.83 2.47
N PHE A 178 -13.47 16.40 2.19
CA PHE A 178 -14.08 17.49 2.96
C PHE A 178 -15.53 17.16 3.33
N THR A 179 -16.00 17.63 4.48
CA THR A 179 -17.38 17.45 4.98
C THR A 179 -18.25 18.62 4.55
N ASP A 180 -19.37 18.35 3.89
CA ASP A 180 -20.38 19.31 3.43
C ASP A 180 -19.92 20.37 2.40
N HIS A 181 -18.81 21.05 2.65
CA HIS A 181 -18.28 22.13 1.83
C HIS A 181 -16.76 22.09 1.72
N TRP A 182 -16.22 22.73 0.67
CA TRP A 182 -14.79 22.79 0.46
C TRP A 182 -14.08 23.50 1.62
N GLY A 183 -13.01 22.89 2.12
CA GLY A 183 -12.18 23.45 3.19
C GLY A 183 -12.46 22.91 4.58
N GLU A 184 -13.62 22.29 4.85
CA GLU A 184 -13.88 21.61 6.12
C GLU A 184 -13.39 20.16 6.06
N PRO A 185 -12.29 19.78 6.73
CA PRO A 185 -11.68 18.46 6.55
C PRO A 185 -12.61 17.30 6.94
N TYR A 186 -12.67 16.26 6.10
CA TYR A 186 -13.39 15.04 6.44
C TYR A 186 -12.67 14.26 7.53
N ARG A 187 -13.32 14.12 8.69
CA ARG A 187 -12.82 13.36 9.84
C ARG A 187 -13.41 11.97 9.82
N GLY A 188 -12.78 11.09 9.04
CA GLY A 188 -13.17 9.69 8.98
C GLY A 188 -13.09 9.01 10.35
N THR A 189 -14.02 8.10 10.61
CA THR A 189 -14.01 7.21 11.78
C THR A 189 -13.25 5.91 11.51
N VAL A 190 -13.11 5.55 10.24
CA VAL A 190 -12.32 4.40 9.77
C VAL A 190 -10.88 4.84 9.55
N ARG A 191 -9.94 4.24 10.29
CA ARG A 191 -8.49 4.45 10.08
C ARG A 191 -8.00 3.49 9.00
N SER A 192 -7.08 3.92 8.13
CA SER A 192 -6.66 3.06 7.02
C SER A 192 -5.86 1.85 7.53
N ALA A 193 -6.03 0.72 6.84
CA ALA A 193 -5.39 -0.54 7.19
C ALA A 193 -4.00 -0.67 6.50
N PRO A 194 -3.01 -1.28 7.18
CA PRO A 194 -1.68 -1.55 6.64
C PRO A 194 -1.70 -2.67 5.58
N ALA A 195 -0.55 -2.98 4.98
CA ALA A 195 -0.43 -4.16 4.11
C ALA A 195 -0.44 -5.47 4.90
N LYS A 196 0.08 -5.45 6.12
CA LYS A 196 0.08 -6.56 7.07
C LYS A 196 -0.38 -6.06 8.43
N VAL A 197 -1.19 -6.86 9.10
CA VAL A 197 -1.51 -6.70 10.52
C VAL A 197 -0.76 -7.80 11.25
N TYR A 198 -0.05 -7.44 12.33
CA TYR A 198 0.59 -8.43 13.18
C TYR A 198 -0.46 -9.05 14.08
N GLU A 199 -0.45 -10.38 14.16
CA GLU A 199 -1.40 -11.15 14.96
C GLU A 199 -0.66 -12.12 15.87
N THR A 200 -1.05 -12.20 17.14
CA THR A 200 -0.57 -13.23 18.04
C THR A 200 -1.65 -13.63 19.06
N ASP A 201 -1.74 -14.92 19.35
CA ASP A 201 -2.67 -15.47 20.32
C ASP A 201 -2.11 -15.33 21.74
N LEU A 202 -2.93 -14.85 22.66
CA LEU A 202 -2.58 -14.71 24.07
C LEU A 202 -3.27 -15.77 24.92
N GLN A 203 -2.53 -16.25 25.90
CA GLN A 203 -3.08 -17.09 26.96
C GLN A 203 -3.65 -16.23 28.09
N ILE A 204 -4.93 -16.41 28.40
CA ILE A 204 -5.54 -15.85 29.60
C ILE A 204 -5.13 -16.68 30.81
N ARG A 205 -4.65 -16.03 31.86
CA ARG A 205 -4.32 -16.69 33.14
C ARG A 205 -5.40 -16.43 34.16
N LEU A 206 -5.65 -17.39 35.05
CA LEU A 206 -6.59 -17.18 36.17
C LEU A 206 -6.22 -15.93 36.99
N GLY A 207 -4.93 -15.68 37.20
CA GLY A 207 -4.43 -14.49 37.90
C GLY A 207 -4.57 -13.17 37.14
N ASP A 208 -5.02 -13.17 35.88
CA ASP A 208 -5.37 -11.95 35.16
C ASP A 208 -6.82 -11.53 35.42
N THR A 209 -7.64 -12.41 36.01
CA THR A 209 -9.03 -12.12 36.36
C THR A 209 -9.15 -11.43 37.71
N ASP A 210 -10.23 -10.68 37.91
CA ASP A 210 -10.56 -10.07 39.20
C ASP A 210 -11.86 -10.65 39.79
N ALA A 211 -12.26 -10.12 40.95
CA ALA A 211 -13.44 -10.58 41.69
C ALA A 211 -14.76 -10.40 40.91
N MET A 212 -14.78 -9.61 39.83
CA MET A 212 -15.98 -9.39 39.00
C MET A 212 -16.12 -10.48 37.90
N GLY A 213 -15.19 -11.44 37.83
CA GLY A 213 -15.30 -12.63 36.98
C GLY A 213 -14.84 -12.44 35.54
N HIS A 214 -14.09 -11.37 35.26
CA HIS A 214 -13.49 -11.08 33.96
C HIS A 214 -12.03 -10.66 34.12
N VAL A 215 -11.28 -10.61 33.01
CA VAL A 215 -9.92 -10.08 32.99
C VAL A 215 -9.93 -8.65 33.53
N ASN A 216 -9.03 -8.38 34.47
CA ASN A 216 -8.91 -7.07 35.08
C ASN A 216 -8.51 -6.02 34.04
N ASN A 217 -9.12 -4.84 34.10
CA ASN A 217 -8.86 -3.78 33.13
C ASN A 217 -7.37 -3.37 33.05
N ALA A 218 -6.63 -3.40 34.16
CA ALA A 218 -5.19 -3.07 34.16
C ALA A 218 -4.36 -4.11 33.39
N LYS A 219 -4.80 -5.37 33.33
CA LYS A 219 -4.11 -6.45 32.61
C LYS A 219 -4.18 -6.29 31.10
N ILE A 220 -5.13 -5.52 30.59
CA ILE A 220 -5.22 -5.22 29.16
C ILE A 220 -3.95 -4.52 28.66
N ILE A 221 -3.36 -3.61 29.45
CA ILE A 221 -2.10 -2.95 29.06
C ILE A 221 -0.97 -3.98 28.93
N THR A 222 -0.92 -4.97 29.83
CA THR A 222 0.01 -6.11 29.74
C THR A 222 -0.24 -6.95 28.49
N TYR A 223 -1.49 -7.20 28.11
CA TYR A 223 -1.80 -7.95 26.88
C TYR A 223 -1.34 -7.21 25.63
N LEU A 224 -1.53 -5.89 25.59
CA LEU A 224 -1.00 -5.04 24.52
C LEU A 224 0.53 -5.03 24.51
N GLU A 225 1.17 -5.10 25.68
CA GLU A 225 2.63 -5.21 25.80
C GLU A 225 3.14 -6.55 25.25
N LEU A 226 2.51 -7.66 25.60
CA LEU A 226 2.85 -8.97 25.05
C LEU A 226 2.73 -8.99 23.51
N GLY A 227 1.69 -8.37 22.97
CA GLY A 227 1.56 -8.19 21.53
C GLY A 227 2.72 -7.39 20.92
N ARG A 228 3.18 -6.32 21.59
CA ARG A 228 4.33 -5.54 21.13
C ARG A 228 5.62 -6.33 21.23
N VAL A 229 5.83 -7.07 22.32
CA VAL A 229 7.01 -7.95 22.48
C VAL A 229 7.07 -8.92 21.31
N GLY A 230 5.96 -9.57 20.98
CA GLY A 230 5.85 -10.44 19.80
C GLY A 230 6.13 -9.70 18.49
N PHE A 231 5.52 -8.54 18.26
CA PHE A 231 5.76 -7.73 17.07
C PHE A 231 7.24 -7.41 16.89
N PHE A 232 7.91 -6.96 17.94
CA PHE A 232 9.31 -6.59 17.88
C PHE A 232 10.23 -7.79 17.69
N ALA A 233 9.92 -8.94 18.28
CA ALA A 233 10.66 -10.17 18.04
C ALA A 233 10.49 -10.65 16.58
N ASP A 234 9.24 -10.85 16.17
CA ASP A 234 8.91 -11.51 14.89
C ASP A 234 9.12 -10.60 13.67
N VAL A 235 8.92 -9.29 13.82
CA VAL A 235 8.99 -8.31 12.72
C VAL A 235 10.26 -7.50 12.77
N ALA A 236 10.63 -6.95 13.93
CA ALA A 236 11.79 -6.07 14.04
C ALA A 236 13.12 -6.82 14.32
N GLY A 237 13.05 -8.11 14.68
CA GLY A 237 14.21 -8.92 15.04
C GLY A 237 14.83 -8.55 16.39
N VAL A 238 14.04 -8.03 17.31
CA VAL A 238 14.46 -7.64 18.66
C VAL A 238 14.14 -8.77 19.64
N GLU A 239 15.17 -9.53 20.03
CA GLU A 239 15.00 -10.72 20.86
C GLU A 239 15.29 -10.48 22.35
N ARG A 240 16.10 -9.48 22.67
CA ARG A 240 16.52 -9.19 24.05
C ARG A 240 15.88 -7.93 24.58
N VAL A 241 15.66 -7.90 25.88
CA VAL A 241 15.05 -6.74 26.55
C VAL A 241 15.92 -5.49 26.42
N GLU A 242 17.24 -5.65 26.41
CA GLU A 242 18.18 -4.53 26.28
C GLU A 242 18.18 -3.88 24.89
N ASP A 243 17.65 -4.58 23.88
CA ASP A 243 17.59 -4.11 22.50
C ASP A 243 16.34 -3.25 22.23
N TYR A 244 15.42 -3.14 23.19
CA TYR A 244 14.29 -2.22 23.11
C TYR A 244 14.74 -0.77 23.30
N GLN A 245 14.78 -0.02 22.20
CA GLN A 245 15.18 1.38 22.18
C GLN A 245 13.99 2.35 22.17
N PHE A 246 12.88 2.00 22.83
CA PHE A 246 11.71 2.87 22.91
C PHE A 246 11.10 2.89 24.31
N ILE A 247 10.43 3.99 24.63
CA ILE A 247 9.56 4.11 25.80
C ILE A 247 8.09 4.21 25.37
N LEU A 248 7.21 3.75 26.24
CA LEU A 248 5.76 3.89 26.09
C LEU A 248 5.34 5.27 26.64
N ALA A 249 5.01 6.20 25.75
CA ALA A 249 4.65 7.57 26.14
C ALA A 249 3.15 7.74 26.41
N GLU A 250 2.30 6.96 25.74
CA GLU A 250 0.85 7.08 25.87
C GLU A 250 0.17 5.73 25.62
N VAL A 251 -0.92 5.46 26.35
CA VAL A 251 -1.82 4.33 26.13
C VAL A 251 -3.26 4.83 26.25
N ASN A 252 -4.05 4.63 25.20
CA ASN A 252 -5.50 4.80 25.23
C ASN A 252 -6.19 3.46 25.00
N CYS A 253 -7.12 3.10 25.88
CA CYS A 253 -7.89 1.86 25.77
C CYS A 253 -9.39 2.17 25.82
N ARG A 254 -10.14 1.59 24.89
CA ARG A 254 -11.59 1.58 24.87
C ARG A 254 -12.07 0.13 25.04
N TYR A 255 -12.62 -0.16 26.20
CA TYR A 255 -13.20 -1.45 26.53
C TYR A 255 -14.59 -1.55 25.89
N ARG A 256 -14.82 -2.60 25.10
CA ARG A 256 -16.08 -2.83 24.37
C ARG A 256 -16.88 -3.95 25.02
N ILE A 257 -16.21 -5.08 25.29
CA ILE A 257 -16.83 -6.30 25.83
C ILE A 257 -15.87 -6.88 26.89
N PRO A 258 -16.36 -7.32 28.07
CA PRO A 258 -15.52 -7.98 29.05
C PRO A 258 -14.94 -9.28 28.49
N ILE A 259 -13.67 -9.55 28.82
CA ILE A 259 -12.99 -10.81 28.46
C ILE A 259 -13.17 -11.78 29.62
N LEU A 260 -13.75 -12.95 29.37
CA LEU A 260 -13.94 -14.00 30.37
C LEU A 260 -12.79 -15.02 30.30
N LEU A 261 -12.60 -15.78 31.38
CA LEU A 261 -11.50 -16.76 31.48
C LEU A 261 -11.51 -17.81 30.34
N GLN A 262 -12.69 -18.17 29.85
CA GLN A 262 -12.91 -19.14 28.78
C GLN A 262 -12.81 -18.55 27.37
N ASP A 263 -12.65 -17.23 27.23
CA ASP A 263 -12.51 -16.60 25.94
C ASP A 263 -11.13 -16.89 25.33
N ARG A 264 -11.03 -16.72 24.02
CA ARG A 264 -9.76 -16.72 23.30
C ARG A 264 -9.44 -15.29 22.94
N VAL A 265 -8.20 -14.87 23.17
CA VAL A 265 -7.77 -13.49 22.88
C VAL A 265 -6.65 -13.55 21.87
N ARG A 266 -6.84 -12.85 20.76
CA ARG A 266 -5.81 -12.54 19.78
C ARG A 266 -5.55 -11.05 19.82
N VAL A 267 -4.28 -10.66 19.89
CA VAL A 267 -3.87 -9.28 19.65
C VAL A 267 -3.71 -9.10 18.15
N ARG A 268 -4.34 -8.06 17.62
CA ARG A 268 -4.04 -7.49 16.30
C ARG A 268 -3.36 -6.16 16.49
N MET A 269 -2.25 -5.91 15.81
CA MET A 269 -1.65 -4.58 15.84
C MET A 269 -0.92 -4.20 14.56
N TYR A 270 -0.85 -2.90 14.34
CA TYR A 270 -0.13 -2.29 13.24
C TYR A 270 0.23 -0.86 13.57
N VAL A 271 1.24 -0.33 12.88
CA VAL A 271 1.75 1.02 13.07
C VAL A 271 0.88 2.00 12.28
N THR A 272 0.49 3.15 12.83
CA THR A 272 -0.30 4.17 12.09
C THR A 272 0.53 5.38 11.71
N ASP A 273 0.83 6.19 12.72
CA ASP A 273 1.47 7.48 12.57
C ASP A 273 2.96 7.30 12.84
N VAL A 274 3.81 7.62 11.85
CA VAL A 274 5.27 7.60 11.99
C VAL A 274 5.80 9.02 11.90
N TYR A 275 6.40 9.48 13.00
CA TYR A 275 7.03 10.79 13.13
C TYR A 275 8.56 10.64 13.16
N ARG A 276 9.27 11.74 13.46
CA ARG A 276 10.74 11.75 13.50
C ARG A 276 11.33 10.77 14.52
N SER A 277 10.78 10.75 15.73
CA SER A 277 11.32 10.02 16.89
C SER A 277 10.25 9.21 17.61
N SER A 278 9.07 9.07 17.01
CA SER A 278 7.95 8.37 17.63
C SER A 278 7.04 7.78 16.59
N PHE A 279 6.33 6.74 16.97
CA PHE A 279 5.28 6.16 16.16
C PHE A 279 4.14 5.66 17.05
N ARG A 280 3.00 5.34 16.44
CA ARG A 280 1.84 4.82 17.16
C ARG A 280 1.48 3.41 16.70
N PHE A 281 1.18 2.52 17.65
CA PHE A 281 0.46 1.28 17.36
C PHE A 281 -1.04 1.50 17.53
N ARG A 282 -1.80 1.04 16.55
CA ARG A 282 -3.21 0.66 16.70
C ARG A 282 -3.25 -0.80 17.14
N CYS A 283 -4.01 -1.09 18.18
CA CYS A 283 -4.15 -2.45 18.70
C CYS A 283 -5.61 -2.83 18.91
N GLU A 284 -5.94 -4.10 18.70
CA GLU A 284 -7.24 -4.67 19.02
C GLU A 284 -7.04 -6.00 19.74
N LEU A 285 -7.83 -6.25 20.78
CA LEU A 285 -8.00 -7.57 21.37
C LEU A 285 -9.30 -8.14 20.83
N ILE A 286 -9.21 -9.25 20.10
CA ILE A 286 -10.35 -9.88 19.47
C ILE A 286 -10.49 -11.34 19.90
N ASP A 287 -11.67 -11.89 19.70
CA ASP A 287 -11.86 -13.34 19.68
C ASP A 287 -11.54 -13.87 18.28
N PRO A 288 -10.54 -14.76 18.12
CA PRO A 288 -10.17 -15.29 16.81
C PRO A 288 -11.23 -16.22 16.20
N ARG A 289 -12.25 -16.64 16.97
CA ARG A 289 -13.29 -17.56 16.48
C ARG A 289 -14.35 -16.86 15.64
N ASP A 290 -14.74 -15.66 16.05
CA ASP A 290 -15.89 -14.93 15.50
C ASP A 290 -15.60 -13.43 15.25
N GLY A 291 -14.40 -12.95 15.59
CA GLY A 291 -13.93 -11.61 15.23
C GLY A 291 -14.49 -10.48 16.08
N ARG A 292 -15.27 -10.78 17.14
CA ARG A 292 -15.74 -9.76 18.09
C ARG A 292 -14.56 -9.08 18.79
N VAL A 293 -14.67 -7.77 18.95
CA VAL A 293 -13.63 -6.92 19.51
C VAL A 293 -13.91 -6.69 21.00
N PHE A 294 -13.00 -7.15 21.86
CA PHE A 294 -13.05 -6.92 23.31
C PHE A 294 -12.54 -5.53 23.68
N VAL A 295 -11.40 -5.15 23.10
CA VAL A 295 -10.71 -3.88 23.38
C VAL A 295 -10.20 -3.30 22.08
N GLU A 296 -10.37 -1.99 21.95
CA GLU A 296 -9.66 -1.18 20.97
C GLU A 296 -8.67 -0.29 21.70
N ALA A 297 -7.43 -0.23 21.23
CA ALA A 297 -6.41 0.56 21.89
C ALA A 297 -5.49 1.27 20.89
N GLU A 298 -4.79 2.26 21.41
CA GLU A 298 -3.70 2.96 20.74
C GLU A 298 -2.57 3.16 21.73
N THR A 299 -1.34 3.00 21.29
CA THR A 299 -0.16 3.28 22.11
C THR A 299 0.85 4.11 21.34
N ALA A 300 1.54 5.03 22.02
CA ALA A 300 2.60 5.84 21.43
C ALA A 300 3.97 5.38 21.93
N GLN A 301 4.84 5.06 20.99
CA GLN A 301 6.22 4.67 21.23
C GLN A 301 7.13 5.83 20.85
N VAL A 302 8.04 6.19 21.75
CA VAL A 302 9.07 7.20 21.50
C VAL A 302 10.41 6.49 21.49
N MET A 303 11.13 6.56 20.37
CA MET A 303 12.49 6.05 20.27
C MET A 303 13.38 6.85 21.23
N PHE A 304 14.07 6.15 22.11
CA PHE A 304 14.74 6.74 23.25
C PHE A 304 16.17 6.22 23.37
N ASP A 305 17.11 7.14 23.54
CA ASP A 305 18.49 6.82 23.85
C ASP A 305 18.65 6.81 25.38
N TYR A 306 18.82 5.62 25.94
CA TYR A 306 18.96 5.42 27.37
C TYR A 306 20.30 5.92 27.93
N ALA A 307 21.33 6.06 27.11
CA ALA A 307 22.60 6.61 27.55
C ALA A 307 22.53 8.14 27.72
N THR A 308 21.80 8.81 26.83
CA THR A 308 21.66 10.29 26.87
C THR A 308 20.38 10.78 27.53
N GLY A 309 19.39 9.89 27.75
CA GLY A 309 18.09 10.23 28.33
C GLY A 309 17.22 11.08 27.40
N ARG A 310 17.39 10.96 26.08
CA ARG A 310 16.72 11.83 25.09
C ARG A 310 16.04 11.05 23.97
N PRO A 311 14.98 11.59 23.35
CA PRO A 311 14.41 11.03 22.13
C PRO A 311 15.44 11.02 20.99
N ARG A 312 15.51 9.90 20.26
CA ARG A 312 16.35 9.73 19.07
C ARG A 312 15.48 9.51 17.82
N PRO A 313 15.98 9.80 16.61
CA PRO A 313 15.26 9.46 15.40
C PRO A 313 14.99 7.95 15.29
N ILE A 314 13.88 7.59 14.63
CA ILE A 314 13.64 6.21 14.22
C ILE A 314 14.69 5.83 13.17
N ASP A 315 15.29 4.65 13.33
CA ASP A 315 16.28 4.11 12.41
C ASP A 315 15.65 3.57 11.13
N ASP A 316 16.37 3.73 10.01
CA ASP A 316 15.91 3.30 8.68
C ASP A 316 15.75 1.77 8.61
N ASP A 317 16.59 1.00 9.30
CA ASP A 317 16.50 -0.48 9.36
C ASP A 317 15.19 -0.93 10.00
N PHE A 318 14.83 -0.36 11.15
CA PHE A 318 13.53 -0.60 11.77
C PHE A 318 12.38 -0.23 10.84
N LEU A 319 12.41 0.96 10.23
CA LEU A 319 11.36 1.40 9.30
C LEU A 319 11.20 0.45 8.11
N ASP A 320 12.30 -0.07 7.56
CA ASP A 320 12.28 -1.02 6.47
C ASP A 320 11.64 -2.36 6.88
N LYS A 321 11.95 -2.86 8.08
CA LYS A 321 11.36 -4.08 8.64
C LYS A 321 9.86 -3.95 8.88
N ILE A 322 9.42 -2.81 9.43
CA ILE A 322 8.01 -2.60 9.78
C ILE A 322 7.15 -2.03 8.64
N ARG A 323 7.74 -1.75 7.46
CA ARG A 323 7.09 -0.99 6.37
C ARG A 323 5.73 -1.53 5.93
N ASP A 324 5.56 -2.85 5.94
CA ASP A 324 4.32 -3.50 5.53
C ASP A 324 3.23 -3.39 6.60
N TYR A 325 3.63 -3.14 7.85
CA TYR A 325 2.77 -2.98 9.02
C TYR A 325 2.41 -1.53 9.30
N ILE A 326 2.85 -0.56 8.48
CA ILE A 326 2.45 0.84 8.59
C ILE A 326 1.16 1.07 7.79
N GLY A 327 0.09 1.52 8.45
CA GLY A 327 -1.24 1.79 7.92
C GLY A 327 -1.76 3.16 8.38
N GLY A 328 -1.88 4.10 7.46
CA GLY A 328 -2.32 5.48 7.73
C GLY A 328 -2.77 6.13 6.43
#